data_AF-A0A1I5UVF3-F1
#
_entry.id   AF-A0A1I5UVF3-F1
#
_cell.length_a   1.000
_cell.length_b   1.000
_cell.length_c   1.000
_cell.angle_alpha   90.00
_cell.angle_beta   90.00
_cell.angle_gamma   90.00
#
_symmetry.space_group_name_H-M   'P 1'
#
loop_
_entity.id
_entity.type
_entity.pdbx_description
1 polymer ?
#
loop_
_entity_poly.entity_id
_entity_poly.type
_entity_poly.pdbx_seq_one_letter_code
_entity_poly.pdbx_strand_id
1 'polypeptide(L)' 'MLRFRQINSLQNFTSVHASLHNLFSLERHLIDRQTYRERRSAMLVEWQVLAS' A
#
# COMPACT_ATOMS: atom_id res chain seq x y z
N MET A 1 6.24 -15.55 -4.53
CA MET A 1 6.31 -14.33 -5.37
C MET A 1 5.98 -14.71 -6.80
N LEU A 2 4.88 -14.22 -7.34
CA LEU A 2 4.59 -14.36 -8.77
C LEU A 2 5.73 -13.70 -9.56
N ARG A 3 6.22 -14.35 -10.61
CA ARG A 3 7.32 -13.83 -11.43
C ARG A 3 6.78 -12.81 -12.42
N PHE A 4 7.33 -11.60 -12.39
CA PHE A 4 7.09 -10.60 -13.43
C PHE A 4 7.78 -11.04 -14.72
N ARG A 5 7.04 -11.06 -15.84
CA ARG A 5 7.58 -11.43 -17.16
C ARG A 5 8.43 -10.32 -17.79
N GLN A 6 8.25 -9.07 -17.36
CA GLN A 6 8.92 -7.89 -17.90
C GLN A 6 9.45 -7.01 -16.77
N ILE A 7 10.65 -6.45 -16.95
CA ILE A 7 11.29 -5.54 -15.98
C ILE A 7 10.46 -4.27 -15.77
N ASN A 8 9.88 -3.70 -16.83
CA ASN A 8 9.04 -2.51 -16.72
C ASN A 8 7.83 -2.74 -15.81
N SER A 9 7.18 -3.91 -15.91
CA SER A 9 6.05 -4.27 -15.04
C SER A 9 6.49 -4.42 -13.58
N LEU A 10 7.67 -5.01 -13.33
CA LEU A 10 8.26 -5.08 -12.00
C LEU A 10 8.54 -3.66 -11.46
N GLN A 11 9.18 -2.79 -12.25
CA GLN A 11 9.53 -1.44 -11.84
C GLN A 11 8.29 -0.63 -11.45
N ASN A 12 7.26 -0.62 -12.30
CA ASN A 12 6.01 0.07 -12.03
C ASN A 12 5.34 -0.46 -10.75
N PHE A 13 5.25 -1.78 -10.60
CA PHE A 13 4.71 -2.40 -9.39
C PHE A 13 5.51 -1.99 -8.14
N THR A 14 6.84 -2.08 -8.20
CA THR A 14 7.71 -1.73 -7.06
C THR A 14 7.63 -0.25 -6.70
N SER A 15 7.50 0.65 -7.68
CA SER A 15 7.40 2.10 -7.44
C SER A 15 6.12 2.46 -6.69
N VAL A 16 4.98 1.89 -7.12
CA VAL A 16 3.69 2.07 -6.43
C VAL A 16 3.72 1.44 -5.05
N HIS A 17 4.21 0.20 -4.95
CA HIS A 17 4.31 -0.53 -3.68
C HIS A 17 5.18 0.22 -2.65
N ALA A 18 6.35 0.72 -3.07
CA ALA A 18 7.25 1.48 -2.21
C ALA A 18 6.61 2.79 -1.72
N SER A 19 5.94 3.53 -2.61
CA SER A 19 5.25 4.78 -2.28
C SER A 19 4.20 4.57 -1.18
N LEU A 20 3.39 3.52 -1.30
CA LEU A 20 2.36 3.19 -0.31
C LEU A 20 2.94 2.73 1.01
N HIS A 21 3.97 1.89 0.97
CA HIS A 21 4.66 1.44 2.18
C HIS A 21 5.28 2.62 2.94
N ASN A 22 5.87 3.57 2.22
CA ASN A 22 6.42 4.79 2.79
C ASN A 22 5.33 5.67 3.40
N LEU A 23 4.19 5.84 2.72
CA LEU A 23 3.04 6.59 3.26
C LEU A 23 2.56 6.01 4.59
N PHE A 24 2.31 4.69 4.67
CA PHE A 24 1.89 4.06 5.92
C PHE A 24 2.94 4.14 7.03
N SER A 25 4.22 4.17 6.67
CA SER A 25 5.30 4.32 7.64
C SER A 25 5.34 5.75 8.18
N LEU A 26 5.12 6.74 7.32
CA LEU A 26 5.03 8.15 7.70
C LEU A 26 3.80 8.41 8.58
N GLU A 27 2.61 7.98 8.15
CA GLU A 27 1.36 8.20 8.89
C GLU A 27 1.42 7.63 10.32
N ARG A 28 2.04 6.45 10.51
CA ARG A 28 2.19 5.84 11.84
C ARG A 28 2.83 6.78 12.87
N HIS A 29 3.66 7.71 12.43
CA HIS A 29 4.35 8.67 13.29
C HIS A 29 3.70 10.06 13.33
N LEU A 30 2.77 10.35 12.41
CA LEU A 30 2.09 11.64 12.33
C LEU A 30 0.71 11.66 13.00
N ILE A 31 0.06 10.51 13.12
CA ILE A 31 -1.28 10.38 13.71
C ILE A 31 -1.27 9.40 14.87
N ASP A 32 -2.29 9.49 15.74
CA ASP A 32 -2.44 8.55 16.84
C ASP A 32 -2.72 7.12 16.34
N ARG A 33 -2.45 6.16 17.22
CA ARG A 33 -2.54 4.73 16.88
C ARG A 33 -3.95 4.29 16.50
N GLN A 34 -4.99 4.86 17.10
CA GLN A 34 -6.37 4.45 16.83
C GLN A 34 -6.79 4.93 15.44
N THR A 35 -6.58 6.21 15.14
CA THR A 35 -6.86 6.78 13.81
C THR A 35 -6.07 6.07 12.72
N TYR A 36 -4.80 5.71 12.97
CA TYR A 36 -3.99 4.94 12.03
C TYR A 36 -4.60 3.57 11.69
N ARG A 37 -5.09 2.85 12.70
CA ARG A 37 -5.68 1.52 12.51
C ARG A 37 -6.98 1.58 11.71
N GLU A 38 -7.82 2.56 12.00
CA GLU A 38 -9.10 2.77 11.30
C GLU A 38 -8.87 3.09 9.83
N ARG A 39 -8.01 4.08 9.53
CA ARG A 39 -7.66 4.47 8.15
C ARG A 39 -7.05 3.32 7.37
N ARG A 40 -6.11 2.59 7.96
CA ARG A 40 -5.49 1.42 7.33
C ARG A 40 -6.52 0.33 7.00
N SER A 41 -7.50 0.11 7.89
CA SER A 41 -8.54 -0.90 7.69
C SER A 41 -9.50 -0.49 6.56
N ALA A 42 -9.93 0.78 6.54
CA ALA A 42 -10.77 1.32 5.47
C ALA A 42 -10.08 1.22 4.10
N MET A 43 -8.82 1.64 4.02
CA MET A 43 -8.03 1.59 2.78
C MET A 43 -7.82 0.14 2.28
N LEU A 44 -7.65 -0.84 3.18
CA LEU A 44 -7.56 -2.25 2.80
C LEU A 44 -8.88 -2.78 2.20
N VAL A 45 -10.03 -2.34 2.70
CA VAL A 45 -11.34 -2.72 2.14
C VAL A 45 -11.51 -2.13 0.74
N GLU A 46 -11.19 -0.85 0.55
CA GLU A 46 -11.24 -0.22 -0.77
C GLU A 46 -10.34 -0.95 -1.77
N TRP A 47 -9.14 -1.34 -1.34
CA TRP A 47 -8.21 -2.10 -2.15
C TRP A 47 -8.71 -3.49 -2.53
N GLN A 48 -9.40 -4.19 -1.63
CA GLN A 48 -10.02 -5.47 -1.93
C GLN A 48 -11.11 -5.34 -2.99
N VAL A 49 -11.90 -4.26 -2.95
CA VAL A 49 -12.92 -3.95 -3.97
C VAL A 49 -12.29 -3.62 -5.33
N LEU A 50 -11.14 -2.96 -5.36
CA LEU A 50 -10.44 -2.66 -6.62
C LEU A 50 -9.72 -3.87 -7.22
N ALA A 51 -9.36 -4.85 -6.38
CA ALA A 51 -8.64 -6.05 -6.80
C ALA A 51 -9.55 -7.22 -7.22
N SER A 52 -10.86 -7.12 -6.96
CA SER A 52 -11.89 -8.08 -7.41
C SER A 52 -12.32 -7.79 -8.84
#